data_AF-A0A090S4S8-F1
#
_entry.id   AF-A0A090S4S8-F1
#
_cell.length_a   1.000
_cell.length_b   1.000
_cell.length_c   1.000
_cell.angle_alpha   90.00
_cell.angle_beta   90.00
_cell.angle_gamma   90.00
#
_symmetry.space_group_name_H-M   'P 1'
#
loop_
_entity.id
_entity.type
_entity.pdbx_description
1 polymer ?
#
loop_
_entity_poly.entity_id
_entity_poly.type
_entity_poly.pdbx_seq_one_letter_code
_entity_poly.pdbx_strand_id
1 'polypeptide(L)' 'MANYFNTLNLREQLDQLGRCRFMDRSEFASEADYLKGKK' A
#
# COMPACT_ATOMS: atom_id res chain seq x y z
N MET A 1 4.44 -23.61 0.62
CA MET A 1 4.07 -22.19 0.66
C MET A 1 5.33 -21.38 0.93
N ALA A 2 5.82 -20.63 -0.06
CA ALA A 2 7.02 -19.80 0.10
C ALA A 2 6.63 -18.42 0.66
N ASN A 3 7.51 -17.83 1.47
CA ASN A 3 7.31 -16.47 1.98
C ASN A 3 7.36 -15.48 0.80
N TYR A 4 6.30 -14.68 0.62
CA TYR A 4 6.20 -13.67 -0.46
C TYR A 4 7.43 -12.74 -0.51
N PHE A 5 7.90 -12.25 0.63
CA PHE A 5 9.06 -11.36 0.69
C PHE A 5 10.34 -12.02 0.15
N ASN A 6 10.48 -13.33 0.34
CA ASN A 6 11.62 -14.10 -0.15
C ASN A 6 11.53 -14.42 -1.65
N THR A 7 10.39 -14.14 -2.30
CA THR A 7 10.24 -14.22 -3.77
C THR A 7 10.67 -12.94 -4.48
N LEU A 8 10.87 -11.85 -3.74
CA LEU A 8 11.27 -10.55 -4.29
C LEU A 8 12.79 -10.46 -4.47
N ASN A 9 13.22 -9.70 -5.47
CA ASN A 9 14.63 -9.35 -5.60
C ASN A 9 15.02 -8.23 -4.61
N LEU A 10 16.33 -8.03 -4.38
CA LEU A 10 16.82 -7.05 -3.40
C LEU A 10 16.31 -5.62 -3.64
N ARG A 11 16.13 -5.21 -4.90
CA ARG A 11 15.62 -3.88 -5.24
C ARG A 11 14.16 -3.72 -4.82
N GLU A 12 13.33 -4.72 -5.09
CA GLU A 12 11.92 -4.73 -4.70
C GLU A 12 11.74 -4.80 -3.19
N GLN A 13 12.60 -5.57 -2.51
CA GLN A 13 12.61 -5.61 -1.05
C GLN A 13 12.91 -4.23 -0.44
N LEU A 14 13.94 -3.54 -0.94
CA LEU A 14 14.30 -2.20 -0.47
C LEU A 14 13.22 -1.16 -0.79
N ASP A 15 12.59 -1.25 -1.96
CA ASP A 15 11.50 -0.36 -2.33
C ASP A 15 10.28 -0.54 -1.42
N GLN A 16 9.88 -1.79 -1.13
CA GLN A 16 8.78 -2.03 -0.19
C GLN A 16 9.14 -1.64 1.25
N LEU A 17 10.38 -1.88 1.70
CA LEU A 17 10.85 -1.47 3.03
C LEU A 17 10.95 0.06 3.19
N GLY A 18 11.31 0.78 2.12
CA GLY A 18 11.49 2.23 2.13
C GLY A 18 10.20 3.03 1.95
N ARG A 19 9.07 2.38 1.63
CA ARG A 19 7.79 3.07 1.43
C ARG A 19 7.16 3.47 2.76
N CYS A 20 7.44 4.69 3.19
CA CYS A 20 6.75 5.34 4.30
C CYS A 20 6.51 6.82 3.98
N ARG A 21 5.27 7.30 4.11
CA ARG A 21 4.95 8.73 4.01
C ARG A 21 3.77 9.10 4.90
N PHE A 22 3.83 10.31 5.44
CA PHE A 22 2.63 10.95 5.99
C PHE A 22 1.73 11.39 4.84
N MET A 23 0.43 11.14 4.99
CA MET A 23 -0.59 11.54 4.03
C MET A 23 -1.25 12.82 4.49
N ASP A 24 -1.55 13.73 3.55
CA ASP A 24 -2.29 14.95 3.84
C ASP A 24 -3.79 14.66 3.98
N ARG A 25 -4.50 15.48 4.76
CA ARG A 25 -5.95 15.32 4.98
C ARG A 25 -6.74 15.48 3.68
N SER A 26 -6.27 16.31 2.75
CA SER A 26 -6.90 16.51 1.44
C SER A 26 -6.93 15.23 0.58
N GLU A 27 -6.02 14.27 0.81
CA GLU A 27 -5.98 12.99 0.09
C GLU A 27 -7.20 12.10 0.40
N PHE A 28 -7.92 12.36 1.49
CA PHE A 28 -9.07 11.60 1.95
C PHE A 28 -10.41 12.34 1.77
N ALA A 29 -10.47 13.32 0.85
CA ALA A 29 -11.68 14.13 0.64
C ALA A 29 -12.93 13.31 0.23
N SER A 30 -12.75 12.15 -0.39
CA SER A 30 -13.83 11.22 -0.78
C SER A 30 -14.15 10.15 0.27
N GLU A 31 -13.50 10.20 1.43
CA GLU A 31 -13.72 9.31 2.58
C GLU A 31 -13.90 7.82 2.17
N ALA A 32 -15.07 7.24 2.46
CA ALA A 32 -15.41 5.84 2.17
C ALA A 32 -16.24 5.68 0.88
N ASP A 33 -16.38 6.72 0.05
CA ASP A 33 -17.23 6.68 -1.14
C ASP A 33 -16.83 5.56 -2.11
N TYR A 34 -15.54 5.21 -2.19
CA TYR A 34 -15.03 4.12 -3.02
C TYR A 34 -15.62 2.74 -2.66
N LEU A 35 -16.06 2.56 -1.41
CA LEU A 35 -16.63 1.31 -0.90
C LEU A 35 -18.17 1.31 -0.91
N LYS A 36 -18.82 2.45 -1.17
CA LYS A 36 -20.29 2.52 -1.22
C LYS A 36 -20.84 1.60 -2.31
N GLY A 37 -21.76 0.70 -1.92
CA GLY A 37 -22.45 -0.20 -2.83
C GLY A 37 -21.66 -1.44 -3.28
N LYS A 38 -20.43 -1.63 -2.82
CA LYS A 38 -19.68 -2.87 -3.03
C LYS A 38 -20.05 -3.87 -1.95
N LYS A 39 -20.42 -5.08 -2.36
CA LYS A 39 -20.69 -6.23 -1.48
C LYS A 39 -19.54 -7.21 -1.55
#